data_AF-A0A2D9Z5X0-F1
#
_entry.id   AF-A0A2D9Z5X0-F1
#
_cell.length_a   1.000
_cell.length_b   1.000
_cell.length_c   1.000
_cell.angle_alpha   90.00
_cell.angle_beta   90.00
_cell.angle_gamma   90.00
#
_symmetry.space_group_name_H-M   'P 1'
#
loop_
_entity.id
_entity.type
_entity.pdbx_description
1 polymer ?
#
loop_
_entity_poly.entity_id
_entity_poly.type
_entity_poly.pdbx_seq_one_letter_code
_entity_poly.pdbx_strand_id
1 'polypeptide(L)'
;MSKNPNSQSSAKSDQAVVNESLFKTLLSATRHRPTMGLVTRRTTMLTLFIVFGLGIWSLNIWATSNSQNEFLMNNGNTICGVLAVASIWFSYRIVHWFKFAEFLIAVQNEMTKVSWPKRPELLRSSFVVILTMFLFTAALFGYDLIWQLLLRAIGITA
;
A
#
# COMPACT_ATOMS: atom_id res chain seq x y z
N MET A 1 24.54 17.07 59.86
CA MET A 1 24.81 16.34 58.60
C MET A 1 23.47 16.18 57.88
N SER A 2 23.26 17.03 56.86
CA SER A 2 21.97 17.34 56.23
C SER A 2 21.49 16.21 55.30
N LYS A 3 20.24 15.75 55.47
CA LYS A 3 19.55 14.89 54.49
C LYS A 3 18.98 15.77 53.38
N ASN A 4 19.49 15.57 52.17
CA ASN A 4 19.20 16.31 50.94
C ASN A 4 17.78 16.00 50.41
N PRO A 5 16.89 16.99 50.14
CA PRO A 5 15.49 16.77 49.78
C PRO A 5 15.25 16.70 48.25
N ASN A 6 16.08 15.97 47.50
CA ASN A 6 16.01 15.91 46.03
C ASN A 6 15.40 14.60 45.50
N SER A 7 14.15 14.28 45.83
CA SER A 7 13.49 13.09 45.27
C SER A 7 12.02 13.24 44.82
N GLN A 8 11.48 14.45 44.69
CA GLN A 8 10.04 14.60 44.37
C GLN A 8 9.65 15.49 43.18
N SER A 9 10.57 15.89 42.28
CA SER A 9 10.21 16.79 41.17
C SER A 9 10.58 16.29 39.76
N SER A 10 10.28 15.03 39.42
CA SER A 10 10.56 14.53 38.06
C SER A 10 9.41 13.76 37.38
N ALA A 11 8.16 13.95 37.81
CA ALA A 11 7.02 13.18 37.27
C ALA A 11 5.88 14.03 36.68
N LYS A 12 6.04 15.35 36.50
CA LYS A 12 4.92 16.24 36.09
C LYS A 12 5.21 17.21 34.94
N SER A 13 6.13 16.88 34.02
CA SER A 13 6.46 17.75 32.87
C SER A 13 6.44 17.09 31.48
N ASP A 14 6.28 15.77 31.36
CA ASP A 14 6.46 15.08 30.07
C ASP A 14 5.26 15.14 29.09
N GLN A 15 4.08 15.52 29.55
CA GLN A 15 2.87 15.45 28.71
C GLN A 15 2.65 16.70 27.83
N ALA A 16 3.18 17.87 28.21
CA ALA A 16 2.94 19.13 27.50
C ALA A 16 4.00 19.50 26.45
N VAL A 17 5.21 18.91 26.52
CA VAL A 17 6.34 19.20 25.61
C VAL A 17 6.19 18.50 24.25
N VAL A 18 5.35 17.46 24.18
CA VAL A 18 5.13 16.67 22.95
C VAL A 18 4.37 17.47 21.89
N ASN A 19 3.45 18.36 22.25
CA ASN A 19 2.60 19.03 21.25
C ASN A 19 3.31 20.21 20.55
N GLU A 20 4.09 20.99 21.30
CA GLU A 20 4.95 22.06 20.77
C GLU A 20 6.09 21.51 19.90
N SER A 21 6.62 20.34 20.26
CA SER A 21 7.67 19.68 19.46
C SER A 21 7.12 19.08 18.17
N LEU A 22 5.88 18.57 18.13
CA LEU A 22 5.28 18.05 16.90
C LEU A 22 5.06 19.14 15.83
N PHE A 23 4.53 20.31 16.20
CA PHE A 23 4.34 21.42 15.27
C PHE A 23 5.67 22.03 14.80
N LYS A 24 6.65 22.17 15.70
CA LYS A 24 8.00 22.62 15.33
C LYS A 24 8.77 21.57 14.52
N THR A 25 8.48 20.28 14.67
CA THR A 25 8.99 19.21 13.79
C THR A 25 8.28 19.19 12.43
N LEU A 26 7.01 19.61 12.36
CA LEU A 26 6.29 19.81 11.09
C LEU A 26 6.82 21.03 10.31
N LEU A 27 7.27 22.08 11.01
CA LEU A 27 7.82 23.30 10.40
C LEU A 27 9.35 23.29 10.24
N SER A 28 10.11 22.50 10.99
CA SER A 28 11.56 22.44 10.86
C SER A 28 11.96 21.58 9.66
N ALA A 29 12.31 22.26 8.57
CA ALA A 29 12.82 21.68 7.34
C ALA A 29 14.29 21.23 7.44
N THR A 30 14.68 20.61 8.56
CA THR A 30 16.05 20.12 8.70
C THR A 30 16.13 18.68 8.18
N ARG A 31 16.65 18.58 6.96
CA ARG A 31 16.91 17.34 6.24
C ARG A 31 18.00 16.51 6.94
N HIS A 32 17.60 15.66 7.87
CA HIS A 32 18.51 14.69 8.49
C HIS A 32 18.78 13.53 7.50
N ARG A 33 20.07 13.34 7.14
CA ARG A 33 20.61 12.27 6.27
C ARG A 33 19.94 12.11 4.88
N PRO A 34 20.26 12.98 3.90
CA PRO A 34 19.60 13.04 2.59
C PRO A 34 19.89 11.90 1.59
N THR A 35 20.90 11.07 1.82
CA THR A 35 21.41 10.14 0.80
C THR A 35 20.95 8.70 0.96
N MET A 36 20.34 8.34 2.09
CA MET A 36 19.85 6.99 2.35
C MET A 36 18.32 6.94 2.17
N GLY A 37 17.80 5.89 1.54
CA GLY A 37 16.34 5.75 1.32
C GLY A 37 15.79 6.26 -0.02
N LEU A 38 16.64 6.67 -0.96
CA LEU A 38 16.19 7.34 -2.20
C LEU A 38 15.29 6.45 -3.07
N VAL A 39 15.59 5.15 -3.17
CA VAL A 39 14.80 4.21 -3.98
C VAL A 39 13.42 4.04 -3.37
N THR A 40 13.31 3.73 -2.08
CA THR A 40 12.02 3.53 -1.41
C THR A 40 11.15 4.77 -1.48
N ARG A 41 11.72 5.97 -1.23
CA ARG A 41 10.97 7.23 -1.31
C ARG A 41 10.42 7.50 -2.71
N ARG A 42 11.24 7.30 -3.76
CA ARG A 42 10.82 7.45 -5.16
C ARG A 42 9.75 6.43 -5.54
N THR A 43 9.90 5.18 -5.12
CA THR A 43 8.92 4.12 -5.39
C THR A 43 7.59 4.40 -4.69
N THR A 44 7.59 4.76 -3.40
CA THR A 44 6.36 5.10 -2.69
C THR A 44 5.65 6.32 -3.30
N MET A 45 6.41 7.35 -3.68
CA MET A 45 5.85 8.53 -4.35
C MET A 45 5.21 8.17 -5.70
N LEU A 46 5.89 7.35 -6.51
CA LEU A 46 5.37 6.88 -7.80
C LEU A 46 4.13 6.00 -7.62
N THR A 47 4.13 5.08 -6.65
CA THR A 47 2.96 4.25 -6.34
C THR A 47 1.77 5.11 -5.92
N LEU A 48 1.97 6.10 -5.05
CA LEU A 48 0.89 7.00 -4.62
C LEU A 48 0.34 7.80 -5.81
N PHE A 49 1.18 8.29 -6.71
CA PHE A 49 0.71 8.98 -7.92
C PHE A 49 -0.13 8.09 -8.81
N ILE A 50 0.28 6.84 -9.03
CA ILE A 50 -0.50 5.88 -9.83
C ILE A 50 -1.84 5.60 -9.16
N VAL A 51 -1.86 5.32 -7.86
CA VAL A 51 -3.09 5.01 -7.11
C VAL A 51 -4.06 6.19 -7.13
N PHE A 52 -3.59 7.41 -6.85
CA PHE A 52 -4.45 8.60 -6.91
C PHE A 52 -4.89 8.92 -8.33
N GLY A 53 -4.02 8.78 -9.33
CA GLY A 53 -4.36 8.99 -10.74
C GLY A 53 -5.45 8.03 -11.22
N LEU A 54 -5.31 6.73 -10.94
CA LEU A 54 -6.32 5.73 -11.25
C LEU A 54 -7.61 5.96 -10.46
N GLY A 55 -7.52 6.34 -9.19
CA GLY A 55 -8.69 6.67 -8.36
C GLY A 55 -9.49 7.84 -8.91
N ILE A 56 -8.83 8.92 -9.33
CA ILE A 56 -9.49 10.11 -9.88
C ILE A 56 -10.05 9.84 -11.28
N TRP A 57 -9.34 9.05 -12.09
CA TRP A 57 -9.85 8.62 -13.39
C TRP A 57 -11.09 7.73 -13.24
N SER A 58 -11.06 6.75 -12.33
CA SER A 58 -12.21 5.92 -12.00
C SER A 58 -13.38 6.74 -11.44
N LEU A 59 -13.09 7.74 -10.60
CA LEU A 59 -14.09 8.64 -10.05
C LEU A 59 -14.72 9.52 -11.12
N ASN A 60 -13.93 10.02 -12.08
CA ASN A 60 -14.43 10.83 -13.19
C ASN A 60 -15.43 10.04 -14.05
N ILE A 61 -15.08 8.80 -14.41
CA ILE A 61 -15.96 7.92 -15.20
C ILE A 61 -17.27 7.68 -14.46
N TRP A 62 -17.20 7.30 -13.19
CA TRP A 62 -18.39 7.06 -12.38
C TRP A 62 -19.24 8.34 -12.23
N ALA A 63 -18.60 9.47 -11.91
CA ALA A 63 -19.27 10.74 -11.69
C ALA A 63 -19.99 11.23 -12.95
N THR A 64 -19.32 11.21 -14.12
CA THR A 64 -19.94 11.62 -15.39
C THR A 64 -21.08 10.68 -15.81
N SER A 65 -20.99 9.38 -15.53
CA SER A 65 -22.04 8.41 -15.88
C SER A 65 -23.28 8.47 -14.98
N ASN A 66 -23.14 8.88 -13.72
CA ASN A 66 -24.19 8.76 -12.71
C ASN A 66 -24.73 10.11 -12.21
N SER A 67 -24.11 11.24 -12.57
CA SER A 67 -24.56 12.55 -12.15
C SER A 67 -25.73 13.05 -12.98
N GLN A 68 -26.87 13.32 -12.34
CA GLN A 68 -28.01 14.04 -12.97
C GLN A 68 -27.80 15.56 -13.03
N ASN A 69 -26.72 16.08 -12.42
CA ASN A 69 -26.41 17.51 -12.37
C ASN A 69 -25.62 17.96 -13.61
N GLU A 70 -26.21 18.82 -14.44
CA GLU A 70 -25.58 19.35 -15.66
C GLU A 70 -24.23 20.06 -15.40
N PHE A 71 -24.11 20.74 -14.25
CA PHE A 71 -22.86 21.39 -13.85
C PHE A 71 -21.71 20.38 -13.65
N LEU A 72 -22.00 19.21 -13.07
CA LEU A 72 -21.00 18.16 -12.83
C LEU A 72 -20.65 17.40 -14.10
N MET A 73 -21.59 17.27 -15.05
CA MET A 73 -21.28 16.70 -16.37
C MET A 73 -20.38 17.63 -17.19
N ASN A 74 -20.69 18.93 -17.24
CA ASN A 74 -19.92 19.88 -18.05
C ASN A 74 -18.55 20.22 -17.43
N ASN A 75 -18.48 20.35 -16.10
CA ASN A 75 -17.25 20.68 -15.36
C ASN A 75 -16.58 19.47 -14.69
N GLY A 76 -17.07 18.25 -14.90
CA GLY A 76 -16.54 17.06 -14.23
C GLY A 76 -15.06 16.84 -14.51
N ASN A 77 -14.64 17.09 -15.75
CA ASN A 77 -13.24 16.93 -16.15
C ASN A 77 -12.32 17.99 -15.51
N THR A 78 -12.79 19.23 -15.34
CA THR A 78 -12.00 20.30 -14.69
C THR A 78 -11.90 20.08 -13.18
N ILE A 79 -12.98 19.65 -12.54
CA ILE A 79 -13.00 19.30 -11.10
C ILE A 79 -12.06 18.12 -10.83
N CYS A 80 -12.11 17.06 -11.64
CA CYS A 80 -11.20 15.93 -11.53
C CYS A 80 -9.73 16.32 -11.81
N GLY A 81 -9.49 17.24 -12.76
CA GLY A 81 -8.16 17.79 -13.01
C GLY A 81 -7.58 18.54 -11.81
N VAL A 82 -8.38 19.40 -11.16
CA VAL A 82 -7.96 20.11 -9.93
C VAL A 82 -7.71 19.12 -8.79
N LEU A 83 -8.58 18.13 -8.62
CA LEU A 83 -8.38 17.05 -7.64
C LEU A 83 -7.09 16.28 -7.91
N ALA A 84 -6.74 16.02 -9.18
CA ALA A 84 -5.50 15.31 -9.53
C ALA A 84 -4.26 16.10 -9.11
N VAL A 85 -4.25 17.40 -9.37
CA VAL A 85 -3.16 18.28 -8.93
C VAL A 85 -3.08 18.32 -7.39
N ALA A 86 -4.22 18.42 -6.71
CA ALA A 86 -4.28 18.38 -5.24
C ALA A 86 -3.75 17.07 -4.67
N SER A 87 -4.09 15.92 -5.28
CA SER A 87 -3.59 14.60 -4.88
C SER A 87 -2.10 14.45 -5.12
N ILE A 88 -1.57 15.00 -6.22
CA ILE A 88 -0.12 15.01 -6.49
C ILE A 88 0.61 15.82 -5.41
N TRP A 89 0.10 17.00 -5.06
CA TRP A 89 0.66 17.82 -3.99
C TRP A 89 0.60 17.12 -2.63
N PHE A 90 -0.53 16.47 -2.32
CA PHE A 90 -0.73 15.75 -1.07
C PHE A 90 0.20 14.54 -0.94
N SER A 91 0.34 13.76 -2.01
CA SER A 91 1.28 12.64 -2.10
C SER A 91 2.72 13.10 -1.84
N TYR A 92 3.15 14.19 -2.46
CA TYR A 92 4.47 14.78 -2.22
C TYR A 92 4.66 15.16 -0.74
N ARG A 93 3.65 15.79 -0.12
CA ARG A 93 3.71 16.21 1.29
C ARG A 93 3.84 15.04 2.26
N ILE A 94 3.10 13.95 2.06
CA ILE A 94 3.15 12.76 2.93
C ILE A 94 4.54 12.11 2.88
N VAL A 95 5.10 11.92 1.68
CA VAL A 95 6.40 11.24 1.52
C VAL A 95 7.54 12.03 2.15
N HIS A 96 7.44 13.36 2.17
CA HIS A 96 8.44 14.26 2.76
C HIS A 96 8.28 14.46 4.26
N TRP A 97 7.30 13.81 4.90
CA TRP A 97 7.12 13.91 6.34
C TRP A 97 8.20 13.11 7.09
N PHE A 98 8.91 13.76 8.01
CA PHE A 98 10.05 13.22 8.76
C PHE A 98 9.82 11.79 9.32
N LYS A 99 8.70 11.55 10.01
CA LYS A 99 8.43 10.24 10.63
C LYS A 99 8.24 9.12 9.60
N PHE A 100 7.53 9.40 8.52
CA PHE A 100 7.31 8.42 7.45
C PHE A 100 8.60 8.11 6.71
N ALA A 101 9.42 9.13 6.51
CA ALA A 101 10.71 9.01 5.84
C ALA A 101 11.70 8.13 6.62
N GLU A 102 11.72 8.20 7.96
CA GLU A 102 12.50 7.32 8.83
C GLU A 102 11.99 5.87 8.80
N PHE A 103 10.66 5.67 8.76
CA PHE A 103 10.07 4.34 8.60
C PHE A 103 10.48 3.69 7.27
N LEU A 104 10.42 4.43 6.16
CA LEU A 104 10.83 3.90 4.85
C LEU A 104 12.32 3.52 4.81
N ILE A 105 13.18 4.25 5.52
CA ILE A 105 14.60 3.90 5.65
C ILE A 105 14.76 2.63 6.50
N ALA A 106 14.06 2.53 7.63
CA ALA A 106 14.09 1.35 8.48
C ALA A 106 13.61 0.10 7.74
N VAL A 107 12.50 0.18 7.01
CA VAL A 107 11.99 -0.91 6.16
C VAL A 107 13.00 -1.29 5.08
N GLN A 108 13.66 -0.31 4.44
CA GLN A 108 14.67 -0.62 3.44
C GLN A 108 15.85 -1.39 4.03
N ASN A 109 16.31 -1.00 5.22
CA ASN A 109 17.37 -1.71 5.93
C ASN A 109 16.92 -3.12 6.35
N GLU A 110 15.65 -3.29 6.73
CA GLU A 110 15.10 -4.59 7.07
C GLU A 110 14.95 -5.51 5.85
N MET A 111 14.48 -4.96 4.72
CA MET A 111 14.35 -5.68 3.46
C MET A 111 15.71 -6.14 2.90
N THR A 112 16.79 -5.40 3.21
CA THR A 112 18.15 -5.78 2.81
C THR A 112 18.64 -7.03 3.55
N LYS A 113 18.05 -7.36 4.72
CA LYS A 113 18.33 -8.59 5.44
C LYS A 113 17.61 -9.81 4.84
N VAL A 114 16.56 -9.58 4.05
CA VAL A 114 15.81 -10.66 3.41
C VAL A 114 16.58 -11.14 2.19
N SER A 115 17.20 -12.31 2.32
CA SER A 115 17.81 -13.01 1.19
C SER A 115 16.70 -13.58 0.29
N TRP A 116 16.30 -12.82 -0.72
CA TRP A 116 15.33 -13.29 -1.71
C TRP A 116 15.89 -14.49 -2.49
N PRO A 117 15.12 -15.58 -2.65
CA PRO A 117 15.58 -16.76 -3.37
C PRO A 117 15.89 -16.42 -4.83
N LYS A 118 16.87 -17.10 -5.42
CA LYS A 118 17.22 -16.88 -6.82
C LYS A 118 16.10 -17.42 -7.73
N ARG A 119 15.91 -16.80 -8.90
CA ARG A 119 14.90 -17.23 -9.91
C ARG A 119 14.81 -18.75 -10.13
N PRO A 120 15.91 -19.52 -10.27
CA PRO A 120 15.81 -20.98 -10.45
C PRO A 120 15.26 -21.72 -9.23
N GLU A 121 15.52 -21.24 -8.01
CA GLU A 121 15.01 -21.85 -6.77
C GLU A 121 13.50 -21.63 -6.65
N LEU A 122 13.03 -20.43 -7.00
CA LEU A 122 11.60 -20.09 -7.06
C LEU A 122 10.88 -20.98 -8.08
N LEU A 123 11.43 -21.12 -9.28
CA LEU A 123 10.85 -21.96 -10.32
C LEU A 123 10.77 -23.43 -9.89
N ARG A 124 11.83 -23.99 -9.30
CA ARG A 124 11.81 -25.38 -8.83
C ARG A 124 10.75 -25.60 -7.75
N SER A 125 10.61 -24.63 -6.83
CA SER A 125 9.63 -24.71 -5.73
C SER A 125 8.19 -24.57 -6.21
N SER A 126 7.92 -23.60 -7.10
CA SER A 126 6.57 -23.38 -7.64
C SER A 126 6.17 -24.42 -8.69
N PHE A 127 7.11 -24.98 -9.45
CA PHE A 127 6.82 -25.98 -10.48
C PHE A 127 6.15 -27.24 -9.91
N VAL A 128 6.60 -27.70 -8.74
CA VAL A 128 5.97 -28.85 -8.06
C VAL A 128 4.52 -28.53 -7.72
N VAL A 129 4.22 -27.34 -7.22
CA VAL A 129 2.86 -26.92 -6.87
C VAL A 129 1.98 -26.80 -8.11
N ILE A 130 2.50 -26.23 -9.19
CA ILE A 130 1.75 -26.13 -10.46
C ILE A 130 1.44 -27.52 -11.00
N LEU A 131 2.40 -28.45 -10.94
CA LEU A 131 2.22 -29.82 -11.39
C LEU A 131 1.17 -30.56 -10.55
N THR A 132 1.18 -30.39 -9.22
CA THR A 132 0.17 -31.04 -8.35
C THR A 132 -1.22 -30.46 -8.60
N MET A 133 -1.36 -29.14 -8.73
CA MET A 133 -2.64 -28.51 -9.08
C MET A 133 -3.15 -29.01 -10.43
N PHE A 134 -2.28 -29.11 -11.44
CA PHE A 134 -2.64 -29.64 -12.76
C PHE A 134 -3.12 -31.10 -12.69
N LEU A 135 -2.42 -31.96 -11.95
CA LEU A 135 -2.82 -33.36 -11.78
C LEU A 135 -4.16 -33.47 -11.05
N PHE A 136 -4.39 -32.66 -10.01
CA PHE A 136 -5.68 -32.59 -9.32
C PHE A 136 -6.81 -32.14 -10.27
N THR A 137 -6.58 -31.10 -11.09
CA THR A 137 -7.55 -30.67 -12.10
C THR A 137 -7.85 -31.78 -13.11
N ALA A 138 -6.83 -32.48 -13.60
CA ALA A 138 -7.00 -33.60 -14.53
C ALA A 138 -7.77 -34.77 -13.89
N ALA A 139 -7.49 -35.08 -12.62
CA ALA A 139 -8.20 -36.12 -11.88
C ALA A 139 -9.68 -35.76 -11.68
N LEU A 140 -9.98 -34.52 -11.26
CA LEU A 140 -11.35 -34.03 -11.13
C LEU A 140 -12.10 -34.07 -12.46
N PHE A 141 -11.47 -33.62 -13.54
CA PHE A 141 -12.04 -33.72 -14.88
C PHE A 141 -12.31 -35.19 -15.29
N GLY A 142 -11.43 -36.11 -14.92
CA GLY A 142 -11.66 -37.55 -15.09
C GLY A 142 -12.90 -38.04 -14.34
N TYR A 143 -13.07 -37.62 -13.08
CA TYR A 143 -14.29 -37.92 -12.33
C TYR A 143 -15.54 -37.31 -12.98
N ASP A 144 -15.47 -36.07 -13.45
CA ASP A 144 -16.58 -35.42 -14.14
C ASP A 144 -17.04 -36.23 -15.36
N LEU A 145 -16.09 -36.75 -16.16
CA LEU A 145 -16.40 -37.60 -17.32
C LEU A 145 -17.03 -38.93 -16.92
N ILE A 146 -16.52 -39.58 -15.87
CA ILE A 146 -17.08 -40.84 -15.35
C ILE A 146 -18.51 -40.61 -14.87
N TRP A 147 -18.75 -39.54 -14.12
CA TRP A 147 -20.08 -39.18 -13.64
C TRP A 147 -21.03 -38.88 -14.79
N GLN A 148 -20.59 -38.11 -15.79
CA GLN A 148 -21.40 -37.84 -16.99
C GLN A 148 -21.76 -39.13 -17.73
N LEU A 149 -20.82 -40.06 -17.89
CA LEU A 149 -21.08 -41.35 -18.56
C LEU A 149 -22.07 -42.21 -17.75
N LEU A 150 -21.90 -42.29 -16.43
CA LEU A 150 -22.81 -43.03 -15.55
C LEU A 150 -24.23 -42.44 -15.58
N LEU A 151 -24.35 -41.12 -15.47
CA LEU A 151 -25.65 -40.43 -15.48
C LEU A 151 -26.34 -40.55 -16.84
N ARG A 152 -25.59 -40.54 -17.95
CA ARG A 152 -26.09 -40.86 -19.29
C ARG A 152 -26.55 -42.31 -19.41
N ALA A 153 -25.78 -43.25 -18.87
CA ALA A 153 -26.14 -44.67 -18.91
C ALA A 153 -27.43 -44.97 -18.11
N ILE A 154 -27.68 -44.23 -17.03
CA ILE A 154 -28.91 -44.34 -16.22
C ILE A 154 -30.07 -43.55 -16.87
N GLY A 155 -29.83 -42.77 -17.93
CA GLY A 155 -30.87 -42.07 -18.70
C GLY A 155 -31.42 -40.80 -18.05
N ILE A 156 -30.71 -40.25 -17.05
CA ILE A 156 -31.13 -39.04 -16.31
C ILE A 156 -30.72 -37.76 -17.05
N THR A 157 -29.64 -37.83 -17.83
CA THR A 157 -29.10 -36.71 -18.60
C THR A 157 -28.92 -37.12 -20.06
N ALA A 158 -29.42 -36.30 -21.00
CA ALA A 158 -29.26 -36.50 -22.44
C ALA A 158 -27.79 -36.47 -22.93
#